data_AF-A0A935NDP2-F1
#
_entry.id   AF-A0A935NDP2-F1
#
_cell.length_a   1.000
_cell.length_b   1.000
_cell.length_c   1.000
_cell.angle_alpha   90.00
_cell.angle_beta   90.00
_cell.angle_gamma   90.00
#
_symmetry.space_group_name_H-M   'P 1'
#
loop_
_entity.id
_entity.type
_entity.pdbx_description
1 polymer ?
#
loop_
_entity_poly.entity_id
_entity_poly.type
_entity_poly.pdbx_seq_one_letter_code
_entity_poly.pdbx_strand_id
1 'polypeptide(L)'
;MPAAGKPVFLELHYRCEAPFQISLIFFQKTGDVDNYPVMFVNDKLTWNKIYANMGNSVTDVLANGGKNIRIAITGNLPDSLSTANFYFDNIKLVHQN
;
A
#
# COMPACT_ATOMS: atom_id res chain seq x y z
N MET A 1 11.32 -9.19 7.14
CA MET A 1 9.88 -8.95 6.93
C MET A 1 9.11 -9.84 7.88
N PRO A 2 8.00 -9.37 8.48
CA PRO A 2 7.21 -10.13 9.45
C PRO A 2 6.76 -11.48 8.87
N ALA A 3 6.67 -12.48 9.75
CA ALA A 3 6.31 -13.86 9.39
C ALA A 3 4.86 -13.97 8.90
N ALA A 4 4.61 -14.96 8.03
CA ALA A 4 3.28 -15.29 7.52
C ALA A 4 2.26 -15.45 8.67
N GLY A 5 1.04 -14.94 8.49
CA GLY A 5 -0.05 -15.03 9.46
C GLY A 5 0.02 -14.03 10.64
N LYS A 6 1.02 -13.14 10.70
CA LYS A 6 1.07 -12.06 11.70
C LYS A 6 0.34 -10.81 11.20
N PRO A 7 -0.32 -10.04 12.09
CA PRO A 7 -0.88 -8.74 11.71
C PRO A 7 0.23 -7.80 11.28
N VAL A 8 0.11 -7.25 10.07
CA VAL A 8 1.01 -6.25 9.50
C VAL A 8 0.16 -5.10 9.01
N PHE A 9 0.44 -3.90 9.48
CA PHE A 9 -0.29 -2.69 9.11
C PHE A 9 0.66 -1.63 8.60
N LEU A 10 0.25 -0.95 7.53
CA LEU A 10 0.81 0.35 7.20
C LEU A 10 -0.05 1.43 7.86
N GLU A 11 0.51 2.10 8.87
CA GLU A 11 -0.06 3.31 9.45
C GLU A 11 0.47 4.52 8.69
N LEU A 12 -0.40 5.44 8.28
CA LEU A 12 0.01 6.73 7.72
C LEU A 12 -1.03 7.83 7.97
N HIS A 13 -0.55 9.08 7.98
CA HIS A 13 -1.37 10.27 7.81
C HIS A 13 -1.35 10.70 6.35
N TYR A 14 -2.50 11.14 5.83
CA TYR A 14 -2.62 11.59 4.46
C TYR A 14 -3.60 12.75 4.28
N ARG A 15 -3.39 13.50 3.21
CA ARG A 15 -4.35 14.44 2.60
C ARG A 15 -4.16 14.35 1.08
N CYS A 16 -5.23 14.20 0.32
CA CYS A 16 -5.14 14.05 -1.14
C CYS A 16 -6.30 14.70 -1.88
N GLU A 17 -6.01 15.22 -3.07
CA GLU A 17 -6.99 15.83 -3.99
C GLU A 17 -7.54 14.83 -5.01
N ALA A 18 -6.94 13.65 -5.10
CA ALA A 18 -7.37 12.56 -5.96
C ALA A 18 -7.21 11.20 -5.26
N PRO A 19 -7.87 10.14 -5.76
CA PRO A 19 -7.73 8.80 -5.19
C PRO A 19 -6.30 8.26 -5.31
N PHE A 20 -5.90 7.43 -4.36
CA PHE A 20 -4.66 6.65 -4.44
C PHE A 20 -4.87 5.20 -4.00
N GLN A 21 -3.92 4.35 -4.37
CA GLN A 21 -3.89 2.93 -4.04
C GLN A 21 -2.63 2.60 -3.24
N ILE A 22 -2.78 1.78 -2.21
CA ILE A 22 -1.68 1.09 -1.53
C ILE A 22 -1.60 -0.33 -2.09
N SER A 23 -0.42 -0.77 -2.50
CA SER A 23 -0.19 -2.13 -2.98
C SER A 23 1.16 -2.70 -2.59
N LEU A 24 1.29 -4.02 -2.73
CA LEU A 24 2.56 -4.73 -2.61
C LEU A 24 3.12 -4.99 -4.02
N ILE A 25 4.35 -4.56 -4.26
CA ILE A 25 5.11 -4.90 -5.47
C ILE A 25 6.16 -5.95 -5.10
N PHE A 26 6.24 -7.04 -5.84
CA PHE A 26 7.18 -8.12 -5.55
C PHE A 26 7.61 -8.84 -6.83
N PHE A 27 8.72 -9.58 -6.76
CA PHE A 27 9.13 -10.47 -7.84
C PHE A 27 8.52 -11.84 -7.63
N GLN A 28 7.82 -12.35 -8.64
CA GLN A 28 7.39 -13.75 -8.69
C GLN A 28 8.60 -14.67 -8.86
N LYS A 29 8.38 -15.98 -8.64
CA LYS A 29 9.41 -17.01 -8.91
C LYS A 29 9.86 -17.04 -10.37
N THR A 30 8.99 -16.64 -11.31
CA THR A 30 9.29 -16.56 -12.74
C THR A 30 10.22 -15.40 -13.11
N GLY A 31 10.43 -14.45 -12.20
CA GLY A 31 11.20 -13.23 -12.44
C GLY A 31 10.33 -12.01 -12.80
N ASP A 32 9.04 -12.21 -13.05
CA ASP A 32 8.10 -11.13 -13.34
C ASP A 32 7.82 -10.26 -12.11
N VAL A 33 7.58 -8.97 -12.35
CA VAL A 33 7.14 -8.04 -11.30
C VAL A 33 5.62 -8.05 -11.25
N ASP A 34 5.07 -8.26 -10.06
CA ASP A 34 3.64 -8.28 -9.82
C ASP A 34 3.21 -7.18 -8.84
N ASN A 35 1.93 -6.80 -8.90
CA ASN A 35 1.30 -5.76 -8.10
C ASN A 35 0.03 -6.32 -7.44
N TYR A 36 0.05 -6.43 -6.12
CA TYR A 36 -1.07 -6.91 -5.32
C TYR A 36 -1.75 -5.74 -4.60
N PRO A 37 -2.97 -5.32 -4.99
CA PRO A 37 -3.70 -4.24 -4.33
C PRO A 37 -4.04 -4.58 -2.87
N VAL A 38 -3.83 -3.62 -1.97
CA VAL A 38 -4.16 -3.75 -0.53
C VAL A 38 -5.37 -2.89 -0.18
N MET A 39 -5.34 -1.62 -0.59
CA MET A 39 -6.37 -0.64 -0.21
C MET A 39 -6.49 0.45 -1.28
N PHE A 40 -7.73 0.83 -1.58
CA PHE A 40 -8.06 2.02 -2.36
C PHE A 40 -8.53 3.11 -1.41
N VAL A 41 -8.03 4.33 -1.60
CA VAL A 41 -8.33 5.49 -0.75
C VAL A 41 -8.87 6.61 -1.62
N ASN A 42 -10.08 7.07 -1.30
CA ASN A 42 -10.70 8.21 -1.97
C ASN A 42 -10.03 9.53 -1.56
N ASP A 43 -10.32 10.58 -2.32
CA ASP A 43 -9.88 11.93 -2.02
C ASP A 43 -10.29 12.39 -0.62
N LYS A 44 -9.42 13.17 0.01
CA LYS A 44 -9.66 13.75 1.33
C LYS A 44 -8.87 15.05 1.46
N LEU A 45 -9.59 16.17 1.40
CA LEU A 45 -9.00 17.52 1.49
C LEU A 45 -8.54 17.92 2.90
N THR A 46 -8.83 17.10 3.91
CA THR A 46 -8.35 17.27 5.29
C THR A 46 -7.41 16.13 5.67
N TRP A 47 -6.51 16.38 6.63
CA TRP A 47 -5.66 15.31 7.18
C TRP A 47 -6.51 14.20 7.78
N ASN A 48 -6.17 12.95 7.45
CA ASN A 48 -6.79 11.76 7.99
C ASN A 48 -5.73 10.68 8.27
N LYS A 49 -6.05 9.76 9.18
CA LYS A 49 -5.20 8.62 9.53
C LYS A 49 -5.83 7.32 9.03
N ILE A 50 -5.04 6.46 8.41
CA ILE A 50 -5.47 5.13 7.97
C ILE A 50 -4.51 4.04 8.43
N TYR A 51 -5.06 2.83 8.50
CA TYR A 51 -4.35 1.59 8.76
C TYR A 51 -4.67 0.61 7.62
N ALA A 52 -3.71 0.38 6.73
CA ALA A 52 -3.85 -0.63 5.69
C ALA A 52 -3.41 -1.99 6.24
N ASN A 53 -4.36 -2.92 6.44
CA ASN A 53 -4.05 -4.28 6.88
C ASN A 53 -3.46 -5.08 5.71
N MET A 54 -2.19 -5.43 5.82
CA MET A 54 -1.42 -6.15 4.81
C MET A 54 -1.16 -7.62 5.20
N GLY A 55 -1.65 -8.10 6.36
CA GLY A 55 -1.28 -9.42 6.88
C GLY A 55 -1.60 -10.57 5.91
N ASN A 56 -2.82 -10.59 5.37
CA ASN A 56 -3.22 -11.60 4.38
C ASN A 56 -2.47 -11.41 3.06
N SER A 57 -2.37 -10.18 2.55
CA SER A 57 -1.66 -9.89 1.30
C SER A 57 -0.19 -10.30 1.34
N VAL A 58 0.52 -10.03 2.45
CA VAL A 58 1.91 -10.47 2.64
C VAL A 58 1.99 -11.99 2.71
N THR A 59 1.04 -12.64 3.40
CA THR A 59 1.00 -14.10 3.50
C THR A 59 0.80 -14.74 2.12
N ASP A 60 -0.13 -14.21 1.31
CA ASP A 60 -0.39 -14.69 -0.04
C ASP A 60 0.81 -14.49 -0.96
N VAL A 61 1.44 -13.31 -0.91
CA VAL A 61 2.63 -13.01 -1.70
C VAL A 61 3.78 -13.97 -1.36
N LEU A 62 4.04 -14.20 -0.07
CA LEU A 62 5.07 -15.13 0.38
C LEU A 62 4.75 -16.59 0.00
N ALA A 63 3.49 -17.02 0.13
CA ALA A 63 3.06 -18.36 -0.25
C ALA A 63 3.28 -18.65 -1.75
N ASN A 64 3.12 -17.63 -2.59
CA ASN A 64 3.39 -17.70 -4.03
C ASN A 64 4.88 -17.51 -4.38
N GLY A 65 5.76 -17.43 -3.37
CA GLY A 65 7.20 -17.28 -3.53
C GLY A 65 7.66 -15.88 -3.90
N GLY A 66 6.83 -14.88 -3.62
CA GLY A 66 7.18 -13.48 -3.77
C GLY A 66 8.42 -13.12 -2.95
N LYS A 67 9.38 -12.45 -3.58
CA LYS A 67 10.61 -11.93 -2.95
C LYS A 67 10.71 -10.43 -3.12
N ASN A 68 11.49 -9.79 -2.25
CA ASN A 68 11.78 -8.35 -2.28
C ASN A 68 10.50 -7.50 -2.29
N ILE A 69 9.57 -7.79 -1.37
CA ILE A 69 8.28 -7.09 -1.27
C ILE A 69 8.52 -5.59 -1.00
N ARG A 70 7.87 -4.74 -1.78
CA ARG A 70 7.88 -3.28 -1.65
C ARG A 70 6.46 -2.81 -1.44
N ILE A 71 6.29 -1.74 -0.70
CA ILE A 71 5.00 -1.05 -0.57
C ILE A 71 5.00 0.08 -1.58
N ALA A 72 3.96 0.15 -2.39
CA ALA A 72 3.73 1.24 -3.35
C ALA A 72 2.51 2.06 -2.95
N ILE A 73 2.62 3.38 -3.14
CA ILE A 73 1.52 4.32 -3.04
C ILE A 73 1.38 4.95 -4.44
N THR A 74 0.28 4.63 -5.13
CA THR A 74 0.05 5.04 -6.52
C THR A 74 -1.13 5.99 -6.59
N GLY A 75 -0.90 7.24 -7.00
CA GLY A 75 -1.97 8.21 -7.24
C GLY A 75 -2.66 7.94 -8.58
N ASN A 76 -3.98 8.08 -8.62
CA ASN A 76 -4.79 8.02 -9.84
C ASN A 76 -5.33 9.41 -10.14
N LEU A 77 -4.77 10.10 -11.14
CA LEU A 77 -5.26 11.40 -11.59
C LEU A 77 -6.51 11.18 -12.48
N PRO A 78 -7.72 11.60 -12.05
CA PRO A 78 -8.91 11.50 -12.89
C PRO A 78 -8.81 12.45 -14.09
N ASP A 79 -9.39 12.07 -15.23
CA ASP A 79 -9.40 12.89 -16.46
C ASP A 79 -10.03 14.30 -16.26
N SER A 80 -10.84 14.46 -15.21
CA SER A 80 -11.44 15.75 -14.81
C SER A 80 -10.46 16.72 -14.16
N LEU A 81 -9.24 16.29 -13.81
CA LEU A 81 -8.21 17.08 -13.15
C LEU A 81 -6.95 17.14 -14.00
N SER A 82 -6.35 18.33 -14.13
CA SER A 82 -5.04 18.50 -14.77
C SER A 82 -3.89 18.26 -13.80
N THR A 83 -4.13 18.44 -12.50
CA THR A 83 -3.17 18.26 -11.42
C THR A 83 -3.88 17.73 -10.18
N ALA A 84 -3.14 17.03 -9.31
CA ALA A 84 -3.60 16.67 -7.98
C ALA A 84 -2.41 16.60 -7.02
N ASN A 85 -2.60 17.12 -5.82
CA ASN A 85 -1.61 17.07 -4.76
C ASN A 85 -1.89 15.90 -3.81
N PHE A 86 -0.81 15.22 -3.43
CA PHE A 86 -0.82 14.14 -2.44
C PHE A 86 0.18 14.47 -1.34
N TYR A 87 -0.29 14.44 -0.10
CA TYR A 87 0.52 14.69 1.08
C TYR A 87 0.47 13.46 1.97
N PHE A 88 1.64 12.98 2.38
CA PHE A 88 1.79 11.83 3.27
C PHE A 88 2.74 12.21 4.40
N ASP A 89 2.42 11.75 5.60
CA ASP A 89 3.24 11.98 6.79
C ASP A 89 3.08 10.83 7.78
N ASN A 90 3.98 10.73 8.76
CA ASN A 90 3.93 9.75 9.85
C ASN A 90 3.77 8.29 9.39
N ILE A 91 4.47 7.92 8.31
CA ILE A 91 4.39 6.58 7.71
C ILE A 91 5.14 5.57 8.60
N LYS A 92 4.45 4.52 9.04
CA LYS A 92 5.00 3.46 9.90
C LYS A 92 4.53 2.09 9.46
N LEU A 93 5.46 1.15 9.39
CA LEU A 93 5.15 -0.27 9.28
C LEU A 93 5.01 -0.85 10.68
N VAL A 94 3.79 -1.23 11.07
CA VAL A 94 3.48 -1.79 12.38
C VAL A 94 3.30 -3.30 12.21
N HIS A 95 4.07 -4.09 12.94
CA HIS A 95 3.94 -5.55 12.95
C HIS A 95 4.17 -6.10 14.36
N GLN A 96 3.60 -7.26 14.64
CA GLN A 96 3.96 -8.02 15.83
C GLN A 96 5.35 -8.64 15.66
N ASN A 97 6.13 -8.65 16.74
CA ASN A 97 7.40 -9.38 16.82
C ASN A 97 7.16 -10.88 17.05
#